data_AF-A0A1V5D429-F1
#
_entry.id   AF-A0A1V5D429-F1
#
_cell.length_a   1.000
_cell.length_b   1.000
_cell.length_c   1.000
_cell.angle_alpha   90.00
_cell.angle_beta   90.00
_cell.angle_gamma   90.00
#
_symmetry.space_group_name_H-M   'P 1'
#
loop_
_entity.id
_entity.type
_entity.pdbx_description
1 polymer ?
#
loop_
_entity_poly.entity_id
_entity_poly.type
_entity_poly.pdbx_seq_one_letter_code
_entity_poly.pdbx_strand_id
1 'polypeptide(L)'
;MVDLLRTGRHAMVIGAYTLVNERLEEIPPGKIDHREWTWENGRNNALRINGLGAPRAFCTELLRKIPFLNVGYGEDYALALRISRQYSIGRIYESLYLCRRWTDNTDSALPIEKVNRNDLFKDRIRTLEILARQRRNRELP
;
A
#
# COMPACT_ATOMS: atom_id res chain seq x y z
N MET A 1 -11.38 -7.50 -7.92
CA MET A 1 -10.16 -6.73 -8.28
C MET A 1 -9.96 -6.61 -9.78
N VAL A 2 -10.02 -7.72 -10.53
CA VAL A 2 -9.88 -7.71 -12.01
C VAL A 2 -10.88 -6.76 -12.67
N ASP A 3 -12.14 -6.81 -12.24
CA ASP A 3 -13.18 -5.94 -12.82
C ASP A 3 -12.83 -4.46 -12.63
N LEU A 4 -12.45 -4.03 -11.42
CA LEU A 4 -12.01 -2.66 -11.14
C LEU A 4 -10.80 -2.23 -11.99
N LEU A 5 -9.86 -3.14 -12.28
CA LEU A 5 -8.74 -2.83 -13.18
C LEU A 5 -9.19 -2.68 -14.63
N ARG A 6 -10.14 -3.51 -15.09
CA ARG A 6 -10.67 -3.47 -16.46
C ARG A 6 -11.61 -2.28 -16.70
N THR A 7 -12.46 -1.93 -15.74
CA THR A 7 -13.50 -0.92 -15.88
C THR A 7 -13.11 0.44 -15.31
N GLY A 8 -12.36 0.47 -14.21
CA GLY A 8 -12.18 1.66 -13.37
C GLY A 8 -11.04 2.60 -13.77
N ARG A 9 -10.29 2.33 -14.85
CA ARG A 9 -9.06 3.06 -15.22
C ARG A 9 -8.10 3.26 -14.03
N HIS A 10 -8.10 2.32 -13.09
CA HIS A 10 -7.21 2.33 -11.94
C HIS A 10 -5.88 1.71 -12.31
N ALA A 11 -4.79 2.32 -11.86
CA ALA A 11 -3.45 1.75 -12.03
C ALA A 11 -3.14 0.65 -11.02
N MET A 12 -3.85 0.69 -9.89
CA MET A 12 -3.71 -0.24 -8.77
C MET A 12 -5.07 -0.40 -8.10
N VAL A 13 -5.36 -1.60 -7.62
CA VAL A 13 -6.52 -1.88 -6.77
C VAL A 13 -6.03 -2.50 -5.47
N ILE A 14 -6.59 -2.07 -4.35
CA ILE A 14 -6.30 -2.60 -3.02
C ILE A 14 -7.59 -3.12 -2.39
N GLY A 15 -7.51 -4.27 -1.73
CA GLY A 15 -8.65 -4.86 -1.03
C GLY A 15 -8.52 -4.74 0.49
N ALA A 16 -9.58 -5.19 1.16
CA ALA A 16 -9.59 -5.46 2.58
C ALA A 16 -9.30 -6.95 2.84
N TYR A 17 -8.96 -7.26 4.08
CA TYR A 17 -8.66 -8.61 4.52
C TYR A 17 -9.03 -8.82 5.98
N THR A 18 -9.17 -10.07 6.40
CA THR A 18 -9.45 -10.43 7.80
C THR A 18 -8.24 -11.12 8.39
N LEU A 19 -7.80 -10.68 9.56
CA LEU A 19 -6.73 -11.34 10.29
C LEU A 19 -7.25 -12.61 10.95
N VAL A 20 -6.52 -13.71 10.76
CA VAL A 20 -6.84 -14.99 11.37
C VAL A 20 -5.60 -15.63 11.98
N ASN A 21 -5.80 -16.52 12.94
CA ASN A 21 -4.73 -17.37 13.46
C ASN A 21 -4.49 -18.61 12.58
N GLU A 22 -3.60 -19.49 13.04
CA GLU A 22 -3.26 -20.76 12.36
C GLU A 22 -4.47 -21.69 12.15
N ARG A 23 -5.48 -21.61 13.02
CA ARG A 23 -6.75 -22.36 12.94
C ARG A 23 -7.83 -21.67 12.11
N LEU A 24 -7.50 -20.58 11.41
CA LEU A 24 -8.42 -19.74 10.65
C LEU A 24 -9.49 -19.02 11.50
N GLU A 25 -9.28 -18.94 12.81
CA GLU A 25 -10.15 -18.17 13.70
C GLU A 25 -9.77 -16.69 13.60
N GLU A 26 -10.77 -15.81 13.51
CA GLU A 26 -10.56 -14.36 13.46
C GLU A 26 -9.84 -13.88 14.73
N ILE A 27 -8.81 -13.05 14.56
CA ILE A 27 -8.04 -12.46 15.65
C ILE A 27 -8.12 -10.94 15.61
N PRO A 28 -8.05 -10.25 16.76
CA PRO A 28 -8.00 -8.79 16.79
C PRO A 28 -6.85 -8.23 15.93
N PRO A 29 -7.05 -7.08 15.27
CA PRO A 29 -8.28 -6.26 15.24
C PRO A 29 -9.39 -6.78 14.29
N GLY A 30 -9.25 -7.96 13.67
CA GLY A 30 -10.24 -8.53 12.77
C GLY A 30 -10.06 -8.04 11.33
N LYS A 31 -11.11 -7.43 10.78
CA LYS A 31 -11.11 -6.88 9.42
C LYS A 31 -10.25 -5.62 9.30
N ILE A 32 -9.33 -5.61 8.35
CA ILE A 32 -8.50 -4.48 7.96
C ILE A 32 -8.98 -3.95 6.60
N ASP A 33 -9.61 -2.78 6.58
CA ASP A 33 -10.20 -2.20 5.37
C ASP A 33 -9.73 -0.77 5.05
N HIS A 34 -8.95 -0.16 5.95
CA HIS A 34 -8.37 1.19 5.82
C HIS A 34 -9.39 2.25 5.34
N ARG A 35 -10.52 2.36 6.06
CA ARG A 35 -11.59 3.34 5.77
C ARG A 35 -11.16 4.81 5.84
N GLU A 36 -9.98 5.10 6.38
CA GLU A 36 -9.37 6.43 6.30
C GLU A 36 -9.07 6.87 4.85
N TRP A 37 -9.08 5.94 3.88
CA TRP A 37 -8.92 6.24 2.47
C TRP A 37 -10.24 6.71 1.83
N THR A 38 -10.27 7.94 1.33
CA THR A 38 -11.37 8.45 0.47
C THR A 38 -10.85 8.82 -0.92
N TRP A 39 -11.76 9.17 -1.84
CA TRP A 39 -11.34 9.60 -3.17
C TRP A 39 -10.56 10.92 -3.14
N GLU A 40 -10.96 11.81 -2.25
CA GLU A 40 -10.45 13.17 -2.11
C GLU A 40 -9.11 13.17 -1.37
N ASN A 41 -9.02 12.42 -0.26
CA ASN A 41 -7.86 12.46 0.62
C ASN A 41 -6.90 11.26 0.46
N GLY A 42 -7.31 10.17 -0.20
CA GLY A 42 -6.55 8.92 -0.25
C GLY A 42 -5.08 9.10 -0.63
N ARG A 43 -4.80 9.92 -1.64
CA ARG A 43 -3.44 10.21 -2.11
C ARG A 43 -2.55 10.89 -1.06
N ASN A 44 -3.13 11.75 -0.22
CA ASN A 44 -2.41 12.44 0.85
C ASN A 44 -2.38 11.60 2.13
N ASN A 45 -3.43 10.83 2.40
CA ASN A 45 -3.44 9.83 3.45
C ASN A 45 -2.35 8.77 3.25
N ALA A 46 -2.10 8.37 1.99
CA ALA A 46 -1.04 7.43 1.63
C ALA A 46 0.33 7.84 2.20
N LEU A 47 0.62 9.14 2.32
CA LEU A 47 1.90 9.65 2.84
C LEU A 47 2.01 9.55 4.38
N ARG A 48 0.92 9.23 5.08
CA ARG A 48 0.83 9.24 6.55
C ARG A 48 0.64 7.87 7.18
N ILE A 49 0.27 6.88 6.37
CA ILE A 49 0.05 5.49 6.81
C ILE A 49 1.29 4.62 6.58
N ASN A 50 1.37 3.50 7.30
CA ASN A 50 2.48 2.56 7.16
C ASN A 50 2.32 1.57 6.00
N GLY A 51 1.13 1.48 5.39
CA GLY A 51 0.89 0.65 4.22
C GLY A 51 -0.53 0.86 3.72
N LEU A 52 -0.78 0.55 2.45
CA LEU A 52 -2.12 0.67 1.86
C LEU A 52 -3.01 -0.55 2.14
N GLY A 53 -2.48 -1.57 2.81
CA GLY A 53 -3.15 -2.85 3.02
C GLY A 53 -2.85 -3.88 1.93
N ALA A 54 -3.58 -4.98 2.00
CA ALA A 54 -3.49 -6.13 1.10
C ALA A 54 -4.91 -6.72 0.91
N PRO A 55 -5.19 -7.47 -0.17
CA PRO A 55 -4.33 -7.78 -1.28
C PRO A 55 -4.21 -6.58 -2.23
N ARG A 56 -3.21 -6.61 -3.11
CA ARG A 56 -2.93 -5.55 -4.08
C ARG A 56 -2.85 -6.15 -5.47
N ALA A 57 -3.48 -5.49 -6.43
CA ALA A 57 -3.40 -5.82 -7.85
C ALA A 57 -2.96 -4.58 -8.63
N PHE A 58 -2.19 -4.79 -9.69
CA PHE A 58 -1.54 -3.72 -10.42
C PHE A 58 -1.76 -3.89 -11.93
N CYS A 59 -1.87 -2.78 -12.65
CA CYS A 59 -1.84 -2.79 -14.11
C CYS A 59 -0.43 -3.16 -14.60
N THR A 60 -0.30 -4.30 -15.28
CA THR A 60 0.99 -4.83 -15.74
C THR A 60 1.68 -3.92 -16.75
N GLU A 61 0.92 -3.23 -17.61
CA GLU A 61 1.45 -2.26 -18.56
C GLU A 61 2.14 -1.07 -17.86
N LEU A 62 1.60 -0.63 -16.72
CA LEU A 62 2.20 0.41 -15.90
C LEU A 62 3.39 -0.12 -15.10
N LEU A 63 3.31 -1.34 -14.56
CA LEU A 63 4.43 -1.96 -13.85
C LEU A 63 5.70 -2.10 -14.70
N ARG A 64 5.57 -2.36 -16.01
CA ARG A 64 6.71 -2.41 -16.92
C ARG A 64 7.43 -1.05 -17.06
N LYS A 65 6.72 0.06 -16.83
CA LYS A 65 7.26 1.43 -16.89
C LYS A 65 7.68 1.96 -15.53
N ILE A 66 7.09 1.41 -14.45
CA ILE A 66 7.32 1.81 -13.06
C ILE A 66 7.57 0.52 -12.26
N PRO A 67 8.78 -0.04 -12.32
CA PRO A 67 9.08 -1.31 -11.67
C PRO A 67 9.11 -1.17 -10.14
N PHE A 68 8.97 -2.31 -9.46
CA PHE A 68 9.19 -2.40 -8.03
C PHE A 68 10.65 -2.15 -7.67
N LEU A 69 10.86 -1.61 -6.46
CA LEU A 69 12.18 -1.58 -5.84
C LEU A 69 12.53 -2.97 -5.32
N ASN A 70 13.79 -3.38 -5.45
CA ASN A 70 14.29 -4.61 -4.85
C ASN A 70 14.92 -4.33 -3.48
N VAL A 71 14.07 -4.12 -2.46
CA VAL A 71 14.49 -3.68 -1.11
C VAL A 71 14.02 -4.58 0.04
N GLY A 72 13.17 -5.58 -0.26
CA GLY A 72 12.70 -6.58 0.71
C GLY A 72 11.76 -6.05 1.80
N TYR A 73 11.43 -4.76 1.80
CA TYR A 73 10.43 -4.14 2.67
C TYR A 73 9.94 -2.82 2.08
N GLY A 74 8.62 -2.67 1.93
CA GLY A 74 7.97 -1.41 1.55
C GLY A 74 8.06 -1.07 0.06
N GLU A 75 8.50 -2.00 -0.80
CA GLU A 75 8.53 -1.84 -2.26
C GLU A 75 7.13 -1.60 -2.86
N ASP A 76 6.12 -2.26 -2.30
CA ASP A 76 4.72 -2.11 -2.66
C ASP A 76 4.16 -0.74 -2.28
N TYR A 77 4.54 -0.23 -1.11
CA TYR A 77 4.19 1.09 -0.63
C TYR A 77 4.87 2.19 -1.45
N ALA A 78 6.16 2.02 -1.78
CA ALA A 78 6.88 2.93 -2.66
C ALA A 78 6.23 3.01 -4.05
N LEU A 79 5.86 1.87 -4.61
CA LEU A 79 5.14 1.81 -5.88
C LEU A 79 3.76 2.47 -5.78
N ALA A 80 3.00 2.21 -4.72
CA ALA A 80 1.68 2.81 -4.51
C ALA A 80 1.76 4.35 -4.44
N LEU A 81 2.74 4.90 -3.72
CA LEU A 81 3.00 6.34 -3.68
C LEU A 81 3.27 6.88 -5.09
N ARG A 82 4.19 6.25 -5.82
CA ARG A 82 4.56 6.65 -7.18
C ARG A 82 3.38 6.58 -8.16
N ILE A 83 2.53 5.56 -8.05
CA ILE A 83 1.31 5.40 -8.85
C ILE A 83 0.30 6.50 -8.49
N SER A 84 0.02 6.71 -7.19
CA SER A 84 -0.99 7.64 -6.70
C SER A 84 -0.75 9.09 -7.12
N ARG A 85 0.50 9.44 -7.46
CA ARG A 85 0.85 10.75 -8.02
C ARG A 85 0.11 11.05 -9.32
N GLN A 86 -0.02 10.06 -10.20
CA GLN A 86 -0.50 10.24 -11.58
C GLN A 86 -1.81 9.50 -11.86
N TYR A 87 -2.05 8.42 -11.13
CA TYR A 87 -3.14 7.52 -11.40
C TYR A 87 -4.02 7.31 -10.18
N SER A 88 -5.22 6.86 -10.48
CA SER A 88 -6.27 6.56 -9.53
C SER A 88 -5.99 5.16 -8.93
N ILE A 89 -6.27 4.98 -7.63
CA ILE A 89 -6.17 3.69 -6.93
C ILE A 89 -7.58 3.30 -6.50
N GLY A 90 -8.06 2.15 -6.98
CA GLY A 90 -9.35 1.60 -6.61
C GLY A 90 -9.26 0.87 -5.27
N ARG A 91 -10.33 0.88 -4.48
CA ARG A 91 -10.38 0.18 -3.19
C ARG A 91 -11.63 -0.70 -3.10
N ILE A 92 -11.45 -1.90 -2.56
CA ILE A 92 -12.53 -2.85 -2.23
C ILE A 92 -12.55 -2.98 -0.71
N TYR A 93 -13.70 -2.73 -0.09
CA TYR A 93 -13.84 -2.75 1.36
C TYR A 93 -14.29 -4.10 1.89
N GLU A 94 -14.79 -5.00 1.04
CA GLU A 94 -15.09 -6.39 1.38
C GLU A 94 -13.80 -7.16 1.63
N SER A 95 -13.80 -8.05 2.63
CA SER A 95 -12.65 -8.89 2.93
C SER A 95 -12.45 -9.90 1.80
N LEU A 96 -11.32 -9.80 1.10
CA LEU A 96 -11.03 -10.63 -0.07
C LEU A 96 -10.21 -11.87 0.25
N TYR A 97 -9.52 -11.88 1.39
CA TYR A 97 -8.74 -13.02 1.84
C TYR A 97 -8.49 -12.99 3.35
N LEU A 98 -8.04 -14.13 3.87
CA LEU A 98 -7.63 -14.28 5.25
C LEU A 98 -6.11 -14.11 5.37
N CYS A 99 -5.67 -13.11 6.13
CA CYS A 99 -4.26 -12.90 6.46
C CYS A 99 -3.93 -13.67 7.73
N ARG A 100 -3.30 -14.82 7.56
CA ARG A 100 -2.86 -15.67 8.68
C ARG A 100 -1.68 -15.03 9.41
N ARG A 101 -1.78 -14.95 10.74
CA ARG A 101 -0.67 -14.62 11.65
C ARG A 101 -0.36 -15.84 12.53
N TRP A 102 0.91 -16.04 12.85
CA TRP A 102 1.44 -17.11 13.69
C TRP A 102 2.59 -16.58 14.56
N THR A 103 2.99 -17.33 15.58
CA THR A 103 3.94 -16.87 16.63
C THR A 103 5.31 -16.48 16.08
N ASP A 104 5.83 -17.22 15.09
CA ASP A 104 7.11 -16.93 14.42
C ASP A 104 6.93 -16.09 13.15
N ASN A 105 5.88 -15.28 13.07
CA ASN A 105 5.73 -14.39 11.94
C ASN A 105 6.89 -13.39 11.94
N THR A 106 7.63 -13.35 10.85
CA THR A 106 8.83 -12.53 10.62
C THR A 106 8.68 -11.03 10.90
N ASP A 107 7.45 -10.54 11.11
CA ASP A 107 7.11 -9.14 11.36
C ASP A 107 6.88 -8.81 12.85
N SER A 108 6.66 -9.80 13.72
CA SER A 108 6.45 -9.59 15.16
C SER A 108 7.77 -9.79 15.90
N ALA A 109 8.33 -8.73 16.48
CA ALA A 109 9.61 -8.67 17.19
C ALA A 109 10.88 -8.52 16.31
N LEU A 110 10.84 -7.61 15.33
CA LEU A 110 12.05 -7.18 14.63
C LEU A 110 13.06 -6.52 15.60
N PRO A 111 14.37 -6.75 15.46
CA PRO A 111 15.40 -5.97 16.15
C PRO A 111 15.26 -4.47 15.87
N ILE A 112 15.60 -3.63 16.85
CA ILE A 112 15.43 -2.17 16.74
C ILE A 112 16.16 -1.58 15.54
N GLU A 113 17.31 -2.14 15.16
CA GLU A 113 18.09 -1.73 13.99
C GLU A 113 17.31 -1.96 12.69
N LYS A 114 16.57 -3.07 12.61
CA LYS A 114 15.74 -3.40 11.43
C LYS A 114 14.50 -2.51 11.39
N VAL A 115 13.89 -2.21 12.55
CA VAL A 115 12.78 -1.23 12.65
C VAL A 115 13.25 0.14 12.16
N ASN A 116 14.36 0.65 12.69
CA ASN A 116 14.92 1.95 12.31
C ASN A 116 15.25 2.03 10.82
N ARG A 117 15.82 0.97 10.23
CA ARG A 117 16.10 0.91 8.79
C ARG A 117 14.82 0.95 7.95
N ASN A 118 13.80 0.22 8.39
CA ASN A 118 12.49 0.17 7.73
C ASN A 118 11.78 1.53 7.78
N ASP A 119 11.84 2.21 8.92
CA ASP A 119 11.24 3.53 9.11
C ASP A 119 11.98 4.60 8.31
N LEU A 120 13.32 4.59 8.36
CA LEU A 120 14.15 5.48 7.55
C LEU A 120 13.86 5.33 6.05
N PHE A 121 13.69 4.09 5.58
CA PHE A 121 13.31 3.83 4.19
C PHE A 121 11.94 4.44 3.86
N LYS A 122 10.93 4.23 4.70
CA LYS A 122 9.58 4.79 4.51
C LYS A 122 9.57 6.32 4.54
N ASP A 123 10.33 6.93 5.43
CA ASP A 123 10.43 8.39 5.51
C ASP A 123 11.14 8.99 4.30
N ARG A 124 12.17 8.30 3.79
CA ARG A 124 12.85 8.70 2.56
C ARG A 124 11.92 8.67 1.35
N ILE A 125 11.17 7.59 1.14
CA ILE A 125 10.25 7.50 -0.02
C ILE A 125 9.08 8.49 0.09
N ARG A 126 8.55 8.76 1.30
CA ARG A 126 7.54 9.80 1.52
C ARG A 126 8.09 11.18 1.18
N THR A 127 9.31 11.49 1.65
CA THR A 127 9.98 12.77 1.37
C THR A 127 10.20 12.96 -0.13
N LEU A 128 10.71 11.94 -0.82
CA LEU A 128 10.93 11.98 -2.26
C LEU A 128 9.61 12.19 -3.03
N GLU A 129 8.54 11.51 -2.62
CA GLU A 129 7.23 11.67 -3.24
C GLU A 129 6.64 13.07 -3.02
N ILE A 130 6.77 13.64 -1.81
CA ILE A 130 6.34 15.02 -1.51
C ILE A 130 7.06 16.02 -2.42
N LEU A 131 8.39 15.93 -2.48
CA LEU A 131 9.20 16.81 -3.35
C LEU A 131 8.78 16.66 -4.82
N ALA A 132 8.53 15.43 -5.27
CA ALA A 132 8.14 15.18 -6.65
C ALA A 132 6.73 15.69 -6.98
N ARG A 133 5.80 15.70 -6.02
CA ARG A 133 4.49 16.36 -6.16
C ARG A 133 4.61 17.87 -6.19
N GLN A 134 5.43 18.45 -5.30
CA GLN A 134 5.66 19.90 -5.27
C GLN A 134 6.25 20.42 -6.58
N ARG A 135 7.26 19.73 -7.15
CA ARG A 135 7.83 20.09 -8.46
C ARG A 135 6.77 20.08 -9.55
N ARG A 136 6.01 18.99 -9.66
CA ARG A 136 4.91 18.88 -10.63
C ARG A 136 3.90 20.02 -10.47
N ASN A 137 3.52 20.36 -9.24
CA ASN A 137 2.55 21.44 -8.99
C ASN A 137 3.09 22.83 -9.34
N ARG A 138 4.42 23.05 -9.30
CA ARG A 138 5.05 24.29 -9.77
C ARG A 138 5.17 24.37 -11.30
N GLU A 139 5.21 23.22 -11.96
CA GLU A 139 5.29 23.10 -13.43
C GLU A 139 3.89 23.08 -14.09
N LEU A 140 2.82 23.00 -13.30
CA LEU A 140 1.46 23.15 -13.81
C LEU A 140 1.21 24.66 -14.10
N PRO A 141 0.75 24.99 -15.32
CA PRO A 141 0.42 26.37 -15.69
C PRO A 141 -0.75 26.95 -14.89
#